data_AF-A0A011NKS3-F1
#
_entry.id   AF-A0A011NKS3-F1
#
_cell.length_a   1.000
_cell.length_b   1.000
_cell.length_c   1.000
_cell.angle_alpha   90.00
_cell.angle_beta   90.00
_cell.angle_gamma   90.00
#
_symmetry.space_group_name_H-M   'P 1'
#
loop_
_entity.id
_entity.type
_entity.pdbx_description
1 polymer ?
#
loop_
_entity_poly.entity_id
_entity_poly.type
_entity_poly.pdbx_seq_one_letter_code
_entity_poly.pdbx_strand_id
1 'polypeptide(L)'
;MARTATRHLLLLLATAALALAGCAGFEPQPGPGPEPLPATRYRALTTPIIAVGDTQEHESTGYPLHDNDSALDAYIEVTQRPPEQALFGRRLLEWALASHPDEPFIHLGDVMDLSCRSEAVRIGRIFQASQSPGAILPGNHDGLMFGIFAHNLFAPGTTTPHRWNQVCRRGADADRKEFRSENEALTKRGFIATYLSDQIKAPQPKPGLVAPPVQGPHIVEWRNPDPDAFLSAARGELIDGPLHADSFLAQRLVLPRAPGATRRTIVIALDTNQSGLLVGIWDTLMGRSPGSMGHIHPDQIRAVEPWVDESVAAGDILIFAGHHNWRSLGLGSRTMMRQLMSRLEQPLVYLSAHTHRGFWAVHRTLASQPLLELNVSSLSDWPIAYRRISFAYDEEARRLLVRGDLLPRGEKPNTSDADLLAAWRQQACEPAQVPLKRLDDEDEKLVRAQKSTRGNLMEWLLAAISPLCESCEKPLYRHAQAYLDEILEIVLELDADLGRDAHRLHTVKLPAWCGERDFTACTRGVMAEHADSFAAHVKLFRRKAALAALFNEHLDDLTSHRARAYMTCRAALAAKDDFDATPDERNANRGEQKRKAEQFFRIETSVGMD
;
A
#
# COMPACT_ATOMS: atom_id res chain seq x y z
N MET A 1 -12.96 27.55 -39.01
CA MET A 1 -12.05 27.59 -37.84
C MET A 1 -12.24 26.39 -36.89
N ALA A 2 -13.43 25.77 -36.77
CA ALA A 2 -13.62 24.57 -35.94
C ALA A 2 -12.96 23.27 -36.48
N ARG A 3 -12.76 23.12 -37.80
CA ARG A 3 -12.17 21.91 -38.41
C ARG A 3 -10.64 21.81 -38.32
N THR A 4 -9.95 22.92 -38.06
CA THR A 4 -8.49 22.96 -37.91
C THR A 4 -8.04 22.65 -36.48
N ALA A 5 -8.83 23.05 -35.48
CA ALA A 5 -8.56 22.72 -34.06
C ALA A 5 -8.64 21.21 -33.77
N THR A 6 -9.57 20.49 -34.41
CA THR A 6 -9.73 19.03 -34.24
C THR A 6 -8.55 18.25 -34.82
N ARG A 7 -7.96 18.71 -35.93
CA ARG A 7 -6.78 18.08 -36.53
C ARG A 7 -5.52 18.25 -35.70
N HIS A 8 -5.34 19.40 -35.03
CA HIS A 8 -4.19 19.61 -34.15
C HIS A 8 -4.30 18.82 -32.84
N LEU A 9 -5.51 18.64 -32.31
CA LEU A 9 -5.75 17.82 -31.11
C LEU A 9 -5.50 16.32 -31.39
N LEU A 10 -5.94 15.81 -32.54
CA LEU A 10 -5.67 14.42 -32.97
C LEU A 10 -4.16 14.17 -33.22
N LEU A 11 -3.44 15.15 -33.75
CA LEU A 11 -1.99 15.04 -33.94
C LEU A 11 -1.22 15.08 -32.61
N LEU A 12 -1.67 15.89 -31.64
CA LEU A 12 -1.14 15.97 -30.27
C LEU A 12 -1.41 14.67 -29.48
N LEU A 13 -2.59 14.08 -29.63
CA LEU A 13 -2.92 12.79 -29.01
C LEU A 13 -2.14 11.63 -29.66
N ALA A 14 -1.94 11.65 -30.99
CA ALA A 14 -1.13 10.65 -31.67
C ALA A 14 0.37 10.77 -31.31
N THR A 15 0.89 11.99 -31.11
CA THR A 15 2.26 12.21 -30.64
C THR A 15 2.43 11.90 -29.15
N ALA A 16 1.41 12.13 -28.32
CA ALA A 16 1.39 11.65 -26.93
C ALA A 16 1.35 10.12 -26.85
N ALA A 17 0.57 9.44 -27.71
CA ALA A 17 0.56 7.98 -27.81
C ALA A 17 1.90 7.41 -28.34
N LEU A 18 2.57 8.11 -29.26
CA LEU A 18 3.91 7.75 -29.73
C LEU A 18 5.02 8.06 -28.72
N ALA A 19 4.84 9.08 -27.86
CA ALA A 19 5.75 9.37 -26.74
C ALA A 19 5.57 8.37 -25.58
N LEU A 20 4.35 7.87 -25.36
CA LEU A 20 4.07 6.74 -24.45
C LEU A 20 4.54 5.39 -25.01
N ALA A 21 4.70 5.28 -26.33
CA ALA A 21 5.33 4.15 -27.02
C ALA A 21 6.85 4.26 -27.12
N GLY A 22 7.47 5.25 -26.46
CA GLY A 22 8.89 5.19 -26.15
C GLY A 22 9.10 4.00 -25.23
N CYS A 23 9.56 2.88 -25.79
CA CYS A 23 9.97 1.69 -25.04
C CYS A 23 11.07 2.10 -24.05
N ALA A 24 10.68 2.54 -22.85
CA ALA A 24 11.56 2.60 -21.71
C ALA A 24 11.91 1.15 -21.38
N GLY A 25 13.01 0.67 -21.96
CA GLY A 25 13.56 -0.64 -21.65
C GLY A 25 13.84 -0.72 -20.16
N PHE A 26 13.58 -1.88 -19.55
CA PHE A 26 13.98 -2.13 -18.18
C PHE A 26 15.49 -1.99 -18.03
N GLU A 27 15.90 -1.11 -17.12
CA GLU A 27 17.28 -0.99 -16.68
C GLU A 27 17.31 -1.29 -15.18
N PRO A 28 17.92 -2.42 -14.76
CA PRO A 28 17.98 -2.77 -13.35
C PRO A 28 18.78 -1.70 -12.60
N GLN A 29 18.36 -1.41 -11.36
CA GLN A 29 19.16 -0.54 -10.52
C GLN A 29 20.52 -1.20 -10.21
N PRO A 30 21.62 -0.42 -10.12
CA PRO A 30 22.91 -0.96 -9.73
C PRO A 30 22.81 -1.65 -8.38
N GLY A 31 22.86 -2.98 -8.38
CA GLY A 31 22.79 -3.77 -7.18
C GLY A 31 24.12 -3.79 -6.41
N PRO A 32 24.12 -4.24 -5.15
CA PRO A 32 25.34 -4.44 -4.38
C PRO A 32 26.23 -5.50 -5.04
N GLY A 33 27.54 -5.27 -4.93
CA GLY A 33 28.55 -6.23 -5.38
C GLY A 33 28.60 -7.51 -4.53
N PRO A 34 29.52 -8.43 -4.85
CA PRO A 34 29.82 -9.55 -3.97
C PRO A 34 30.37 -9.05 -2.63
N GLU A 35 30.14 -9.82 -1.56
CA GLU A 35 30.73 -9.51 -0.26
C GLU A 35 32.26 -9.61 -0.32
N PRO A 36 32.99 -8.68 0.33
CA PRO A 36 34.45 -8.68 0.28
C PRO A 36 35.05 -9.90 0.99
N LEU A 37 36.20 -10.34 0.47
CA LEU A 37 37.03 -11.39 1.09
C LEU A 37 38.27 -10.75 1.77
N PRO A 38 38.74 -11.31 2.91
CA PRO A 38 38.17 -12.43 3.65
C PRO A 38 36.88 -12.02 4.39
N ALA A 39 36.09 -13.04 4.80
CA ALA A 39 34.84 -12.83 5.53
C ALA A 39 35.04 -11.88 6.72
N THR A 40 34.23 -10.83 6.74
CA THR A 40 34.18 -9.76 7.72
C THR A 40 33.62 -10.26 9.06
N ARG A 41 34.10 -9.66 10.16
CA ARG A 41 33.81 -10.07 11.56
C ARG A 41 32.56 -9.37 12.08
N TYR A 42 31.43 -9.54 11.40
CA TYR A 42 30.18 -8.89 11.80
C TYR A 42 29.72 -9.31 13.20
N ARG A 43 29.45 -8.32 14.05
CA ARG A 43 28.73 -8.48 15.32
C ARG A 43 27.27 -8.08 15.12
N ALA A 44 26.35 -8.95 15.52
CA ALA A 44 24.92 -8.62 15.47
C ALA A 44 24.64 -7.38 16.32
N LEU A 45 23.91 -6.42 15.75
CA LEU A 45 23.46 -5.21 16.43
C LEU A 45 22.01 -5.33 16.88
N THR A 46 21.16 -5.95 16.05
CA THR A 46 19.73 -6.04 16.32
C THR A 46 19.24 -7.47 16.28
N THR A 47 18.19 -7.77 17.04
CA THR A 47 17.29 -8.86 16.65
C THR A 47 16.44 -8.41 15.46
N PRO A 48 15.72 -9.32 14.79
CA PRO A 48 14.98 -8.95 13.60
C PRO A 48 13.74 -8.08 13.86
N ILE A 49 13.34 -7.33 12.82
CA ILE A 49 12.06 -6.63 12.70
C ILE A 49 11.37 -7.07 11.41
N ILE A 50 10.05 -6.90 11.34
CA ILE A 50 9.25 -7.13 10.13
C ILE A 50 9.07 -5.82 9.38
N ALA A 51 9.44 -5.81 8.10
CA ALA A 51 9.21 -4.68 7.20
C ALA A 51 8.25 -5.09 6.08
N VAL A 52 7.13 -4.40 6.02
CA VAL A 52 6.04 -4.58 5.04
C VAL A 52 5.77 -3.25 4.34
N GLY A 53 5.18 -3.28 3.16
CA GLY A 53 4.76 -2.10 2.42
C GLY A 53 3.60 -2.43 1.50
N ASP A 54 2.93 -1.39 1.02
CA ASP A 54 1.96 -1.50 -0.07
C ASP A 54 0.84 -2.54 0.23
N THR A 55 0.25 -2.49 1.42
CA THR A 55 -0.94 -3.32 1.78
C THR A 55 -2.18 -2.84 1.05
N GLN A 56 -2.25 -1.55 0.72
CA GLN A 56 -3.26 -0.90 -0.12
C GLN A 56 -4.68 -1.46 0.10
N GLU A 57 -5.12 -1.45 1.36
CA GLU A 57 -6.49 -1.84 1.71
C GLU A 57 -7.46 -0.92 0.97
N HIS A 58 -8.39 -1.53 0.22
CA HIS A 58 -9.19 -0.84 -0.79
C HIS A 58 -10.68 -0.87 -0.47
N GLU A 59 -11.35 0.29 -0.55
CA GLU A 59 -12.81 0.43 -0.45
C GLU A 59 -13.50 0.21 -1.81
N SER A 60 -13.91 -1.03 -2.08
CA SER A 60 -14.55 -1.43 -3.33
C SER A 60 -16.05 -1.13 -3.45
N THR A 61 -16.70 -0.65 -2.38
CA THR A 61 -18.18 -0.54 -2.33
C THR A 61 -18.69 0.90 -2.41
N GLY A 62 -17.81 1.87 -2.58
CA GLY A 62 -18.20 3.28 -2.73
C GLY A 62 -18.60 3.67 -4.15
N TYR A 63 -18.74 4.97 -4.42
CA TYR A 63 -19.23 5.44 -5.73
C TYR A 63 -18.33 4.96 -6.88
N PRO A 64 -18.89 4.40 -7.98
CA PRO A 64 -18.08 3.94 -9.10
C PRO A 64 -17.51 5.13 -9.87
N LEU A 65 -16.18 5.21 -9.94
CA LEU A 65 -15.47 6.23 -10.73
C LEU A 65 -14.78 5.57 -11.92
N HIS A 66 -14.53 6.33 -12.98
CA HIS A 66 -13.70 5.88 -14.11
C HIS A 66 -12.27 5.54 -13.68
N ASP A 67 -11.76 6.21 -12.64
CA ASP A 67 -10.43 5.94 -12.09
C ASP A 67 -10.41 4.64 -11.26
N ASN A 68 -11.57 4.18 -10.79
CA ASN A 68 -11.81 2.84 -10.23
C ASN A 68 -12.27 1.84 -11.30
N ASP A 69 -12.45 2.29 -12.55
CA ASP A 69 -12.92 1.44 -13.64
C ASP A 69 -11.72 0.79 -14.30
N SER A 70 -11.83 -0.53 -14.41
CA SER A 70 -11.04 -1.48 -15.16
C SER A 70 -10.39 -1.04 -16.50
N ALA A 71 -10.90 0.01 -17.15
CA ALA A 71 -10.35 0.55 -18.39
C ALA A 71 -9.00 1.25 -18.20
N LEU A 72 -8.74 1.83 -17.02
CA LEU A 72 -7.44 2.41 -16.66
C LEU A 72 -6.42 1.35 -16.23
N ASP A 73 -6.88 0.20 -15.72
CA ASP A 73 -6.00 -0.92 -15.31
C ASP A 73 -5.31 -1.60 -16.50
N ALA A 74 -5.83 -1.38 -17.71
CA ALA A 74 -5.15 -1.74 -18.95
C ALA A 74 -3.84 -0.94 -19.17
N TYR A 75 -3.61 0.15 -18.44
CA TYR A 75 -2.49 1.08 -18.62
C TYR A 75 -1.75 1.46 -17.33
N ILE A 76 -2.42 1.38 -16.17
CA ILE A 76 -1.85 1.63 -14.83
C ILE A 76 -2.25 0.44 -13.95
N GLU A 77 -1.35 -0.54 -13.86
CA GLU A 77 -1.47 -1.77 -13.07
C GLU A 77 -1.54 -1.44 -11.57
N VAL A 78 -2.74 -1.16 -11.05
CA VAL A 78 -3.11 -0.93 -9.62
C VAL A 78 -4.58 -0.49 -9.47
N THR A 79 -5.34 -0.25 -10.55
CA THR A 79 -6.64 0.43 -10.44
C THR A 79 -7.80 -0.49 -10.10
N GLN A 80 -7.75 -1.79 -10.43
CA GLN A 80 -8.75 -2.76 -9.98
C GLN A 80 -8.16 -4.17 -9.80
N ARG A 81 -7.85 -4.51 -8.54
CA ARG A 81 -7.35 -5.84 -8.13
C ARG A 81 -8.45 -6.92 -8.20
N PRO A 82 -8.08 -8.21 -8.18
CA PRO A 82 -9.05 -9.30 -8.05
C PRO A 82 -9.98 -9.13 -6.85
N PRO A 83 -11.24 -9.60 -6.92
CA PRO A 83 -12.20 -9.55 -5.82
C PRO A 83 -11.66 -10.10 -4.49
N GLU A 84 -10.83 -11.15 -4.55
CA GLU A 84 -10.17 -11.78 -3.42
C GLU A 84 -9.23 -10.82 -2.71
N GLN A 85 -8.49 -9.99 -3.45
CA GLN A 85 -7.61 -8.96 -2.86
C GLN A 85 -8.42 -7.86 -2.16
N ALA A 86 -9.54 -7.44 -2.73
CA ALA A 86 -10.40 -6.45 -2.09
C ALA A 86 -11.08 -6.96 -0.80
N LEU A 87 -11.38 -8.26 -0.72
CA LEU A 87 -11.99 -8.87 0.46
C LEU A 87 -10.99 -9.36 1.50
N PHE A 88 -9.87 -9.93 1.04
CA PHE A 88 -8.95 -10.72 1.86
C PHE A 88 -7.52 -10.17 1.89
N GLY A 89 -7.16 -9.16 1.07
CA GLY A 89 -5.80 -8.63 0.97
C GLY A 89 -5.20 -8.23 2.33
N ARG A 90 -5.97 -7.55 3.19
CA ARG A 90 -5.56 -7.24 4.57
C ARG A 90 -5.18 -8.43 5.44
N ARG A 91 -5.65 -9.65 5.11
CA ARG A 91 -5.26 -10.88 5.81
C ARG A 91 -3.81 -11.28 5.53
N LEU A 92 -3.21 -10.79 4.45
CA LEU A 92 -1.78 -10.94 4.18
C LEU A 92 -0.95 -10.15 5.19
N LEU A 93 -1.35 -8.91 5.51
CA LEU A 93 -0.73 -8.11 6.57
C LEU A 93 -0.93 -8.76 7.95
N GLU A 94 -2.17 -9.16 8.28
CA GLU A 94 -2.42 -9.86 9.56
C GLU A 94 -1.59 -11.14 9.67
N TRP A 95 -1.49 -11.93 8.60
CA TRP A 95 -0.68 -13.14 8.56
C TRP A 95 0.81 -12.83 8.77
N ALA A 96 1.34 -11.79 8.12
CA ALA A 96 2.73 -11.38 8.27
C ALA A 96 3.04 -10.99 9.72
N LEU A 97 2.15 -10.25 10.40
CA LEU A 97 2.34 -9.87 11.80
C LEU A 97 2.16 -11.05 12.76
N ALA A 98 1.13 -11.88 12.54
CA ALA A 98 0.84 -13.04 13.39
C ALA A 98 1.90 -14.14 13.29
N SER A 99 2.62 -14.21 12.16
CA SER A 99 3.72 -15.15 11.97
C SER A 99 5.00 -14.78 12.75
N HIS A 100 5.09 -13.55 13.25
CA HIS A 100 6.25 -13.02 13.97
C HIS A 100 5.82 -12.21 15.22
N PRO A 101 5.10 -12.83 16.18
CA PRO A 101 4.43 -12.12 17.27
C PRO A 101 5.37 -11.38 18.22
N ASP A 102 6.65 -11.77 18.28
CA ASP A 102 7.66 -11.19 19.16
C ASP A 102 8.56 -10.15 18.45
N GLU A 103 8.34 -9.89 17.16
CA GLU A 103 9.19 -9.00 16.35
C GLU A 103 8.47 -7.69 16.07
N PRO A 104 9.07 -6.52 16.40
CA PRO A 104 8.50 -5.24 16.03
C PRO A 104 8.34 -5.13 14.51
N PHE A 105 7.40 -4.30 14.06
CA PHE A 105 7.18 -4.09 12.63
C PHE A 105 7.21 -2.63 12.19
N ILE A 106 7.59 -2.43 10.94
CA ILE A 106 7.51 -1.17 10.21
C ILE A 106 6.69 -1.37 8.94
N HIS A 107 5.64 -0.58 8.77
CA HIS A 107 4.92 -0.47 7.50
C HIS A 107 5.47 0.75 6.74
N LEU A 108 6.09 0.50 5.60
CA LEU A 108 6.79 1.50 4.77
C LEU A 108 5.82 2.26 3.85
N GLY A 109 4.61 2.57 4.32
CA GLY A 109 3.59 3.32 3.59
C GLY A 109 2.71 2.52 2.64
N ASP A 110 1.68 3.20 2.15
CA ASP A 110 0.58 2.67 1.34
C ASP A 110 -0.15 1.54 2.06
N VAL A 111 -0.57 1.82 3.29
CA VAL A 111 -1.39 0.89 4.06
C VAL A 111 -2.85 0.95 3.62
N MET A 112 -3.30 2.11 3.17
CA MET A 112 -4.59 2.34 2.51
C MET A 112 -4.40 2.55 1.01
N ASP A 113 -5.48 2.46 0.24
CA ASP A 113 -5.46 2.72 -1.20
C ASP A 113 -6.20 4.02 -1.57
N LEU A 114 -7.48 4.13 -1.18
CA LEU A 114 -8.29 5.32 -1.47
C LEU A 114 -8.24 6.33 -0.32
N SER A 115 -7.63 5.98 0.81
CA SER A 115 -7.67 6.73 2.07
C SER A 115 -9.08 6.92 2.62
N CYS A 116 -9.91 5.89 2.54
CA CYS A 116 -11.23 5.92 3.12
C CYS A 116 -11.18 5.64 4.63
N ARG A 117 -12.09 6.25 5.39
CA ARG A 117 -12.24 5.99 6.83
C ARG A 117 -12.51 4.52 7.12
N SER A 118 -13.24 3.83 6.23
CA SER A 118 -13.49 2.40 6.34
C SER A 118 -12.20 1.57 6.23
N GLU A 119 -11.28 1.92 5.32
CA GLU A 119 -9.95 1.30 5.20
C GLU A 119 -9.15 1.51 6.49
N ALA A 120 -9.06 2.76 6.97
CA ALA A 120 -8.37 3.09 8.22
C ALA A 120 -8.91 2.33 9.43
N VAL A 121 -10.24 2.15 9.53
CA VAL A 121 -10.86 1.36 10.61
C VAL A 121 -10.46 -0.11 10.53
N ARG A 122 -10.47 -0.72 9.34
CA ARG A 122 -10.09 -2.13 9.16
C ARG A 122 -8.61 -2.35 9.47
N ILE A 123 -7.74 -1.49 8.96
CA ILE A 123 -6.30 -1.50 9.25
C ILE A 123 -6.02 -1.25 10.74
N GLY A 124 -6.70 -0.28 11.36
CA GLY A 124 -6.56 0.04 12.79
C GLY A 124 -6.87 -1.16 13.69
N ARG A 125 -7.86 -2.00 13.32
CA ARG A 125 -8.16 -3.25 14.04
C ARG A 125 -7.00 -4.25 13.98
N ILE A 126 -6.35 -4.41 12.83
CA ILE A 126 -5.19 -5.31 12.67
C ILE A 126 -4.06 -4.86 13.59
N PHE A 127 -3.73 -3.56 13.58
CA PHE A 127 -2.65 -3.05 14.42
C PHE A 127 -2.99 -3.06 15.92
N GLN A 128 -4.24 -2.83 16.30
CA GLN A 128 -4.67 -2.96 17.70
C GLN A 128 -4.66 -4.41 18.19
N ALA A 129 -4.88 -5.37 17.28
CA ALA A 129 -4.81 -6.80 17.59
C ALA A 129 -3.37 -7.35 17.60
N SER A 130 -2.41 -6.65 16.98
CA SER A 130 -1.01 -7.04 16.97
C SER A 130 -0.40 -6.93 18.37
N GLN A 131 0.34 -7.96 18.78
CA GLN A 131 1.03 -8.00 20.07
C GLN A 131 2.35 -7.21 20.03
N SER A 132 2.98 -7.14 18.86
CA SER A 132 4.28 -6.50 18.66
C SER A 132 4.14 -4.99 18.49
N PRO A 133 5.10 -4.19 19.01
CA PRO A 133 5.11 -2.76 18.72
C PRO A 133 5.34 -2.52 17.23
N GLY A 134 4.68 -1.50 16.67
CA GLY A 134 4.88 -1.15 15.27
C GLY A 134 4.63 0.31 14.95
N ALA A 135 5.11 0.70 13.77
CA ALA A 135 4.98 2.05 13.24
C ALA A 135 4.65 2.03 11.75
N ILE A 136 3.90 3.04 11.29
CA ILE A 136 3.56 3.26 9.89
C ILE A 136 4.22 4.54 9.41
N LEU A 137 4.89 4.48 8.27
CA LEU A 137 5.39 5.64 7.54
C LEU A 137 4.33 6.02 6.52
N PRO A 138 3.86 7.28 6.42
CA PRO A 138 2.89 7.64 5.39
C PRO A 138 3.44 7.41 3.97
N GLY A 139 2.68 6.71 3.15
CA GLY A 139 2.91 6.55 1.71
C GLY A 139 2.15 7.58 0.85
N ASN A 140 2.20 7.42 -0.47
CA ASN A 140 1.45 8.30 -1.37
C ASN A 140 -0.06 8.04 -1.32
N HIS A 141 -0.51 6.81 -1.07
CA HIS A 141 -1.93 6.47 -0.93
C HIS A 141 -2.48 6.71 0.49
N ASP A 142 -1.64 7.13 1.44
CA ASP A 142 -2.03 7.36 2.83
C ASP A 142 -2.44 8.82 3.07
N GLY A 143 -3.70 9.09 2.79
CA GLY A 143 -4.32 10.41 2.92
C GLY A 143 -4.29 11.25 1.64
N LEU A 144 -4.22 10.60 0.47
CA LEU A 144 -4.41 11.17 -0.86
C LEU A 144 -5.11 10.13 -1.75
N MET A 145 -6.18 10.51 -2.44
CA MET A 145 -6.92 9.60 -3.32
C MET A 145 -6.05 9.08 -4.48
N PHE A 146 -5.87 7.76 -4.57
CA PHE A 146 -5.00 7.05 -5.54
C PHE A 146 -3.57 7.60 -5.63
N GLY A 147 -3.03 8.13 -4.53
CA GLY A 147 -1.70 8.71 -4.55
C GLY A 147 -1.50 9.96 -5.41
N ILE A 148 -2.54 10.46 -6.11
CA ILE A 148 -2.41 11.44 -7.21
C ILE A 148 -3.41 12.60 -7.08
N PHE A 149 -4.66 12.33 -6.67
CA PHE A 149 -5.78 13.21 -7.01
C PHE A 149 -6.12 14.31 -6.00
N ALA A 150 -5.30 14.57 -4.98
CA ALA A 150 -5.66 15.59 -3.98
C ALA A 150 -5.80 17.02 -4.52
N HIS A 151 -5.44 17.29 -5.78
CA HIS A 151 -5.43 18.65 -6.34
C HIS A 151 -6.12 18.69 -7.70
N ASN A 152 -7.32 19.29 -7.80
CA ASN A 152 -7.81 19.74 -9.10
C ASN A 152 -6.97 20.95 -9.52
N LEU A 153 -5.99 20.71 -10.39
CA LEU A 153 -5.00 21.66 -10.89
C LEU A 153 -5.62 22.89 -11.59
N PHE A 154 -6.89 22.81 -12.00
CA PHE A 154 -7.57 23.85 -12.78
C PHE A 154 -8.72 24.55 -12.04
N ALA A 155 -9.05 24.11 -10.82
CA ALA A 155 -10.08 24.73 -9.98
C ALA A 155 -9.81 24.48 -8.49
N PRO A 156 -8.89 25.26 -7.87
CA PRO A 156 -8.62 25.16 -6.44
C PRO A 156 -9.86 25.63 -5.67
N GLY A 157 -10.65 24.67 -5.17
CA GLY A 157 -11.73 24.95 -4.21
C GLY A 157 -13.07 24.23 -4.40
N THR A 158 -13.37 23.54 -5.50
CA THR A 158 -14.78 23.14 -5.74
C THR A 158 -15.10 21.75 -6.33
N THR A 159 -14.18 20.81 -6.51
CA THR A 159 -14.58 19.49 -7.09
C THR A 159 -13.84 18.24 -6.58
N THR A 160 -12.62 18.34 -6.06
CA THR A 160 -11.85 17.19 -5.55
C THR A 160 -12.38 16.59 -4.24
N PRO A 161 -12.73 17.38 -3.20
CA PRO A 161 -13.17 16.83 -1.92
C PRO A 161 -14.49 16.05 -2.04
N HIS A 162 -15.40 16.50 -2.92
CA HIS A 162 -16.69 15.85 -3.09
C HIS A 162 -16.57 14.49 -3.79
N ARG A 163 -15.79 14.39 -4.87
CA ARG A 163 -15.60 13.12 -5.60
C ARG A 163 -14.84 12.09 -4.78
N TRP A 164 -13.78 12.51 -4.09
CA TRP A 164 -13.04 11.64 -3.19
C TRP A 164 -13.92 11.14 -2.05
N ASN A 165 -14.66 12.04 -1.42
CA ASN A 165 -15.61 11.63 -0.40
C ASN A 165 -16.70 10.69 -0.97
N GLN A 166 -17.19 10.90 -2.20
CA GLN A 166 -18.12 9.99 -2.86
C GLN A 166 -17.55 8.59 -3.04
N VAL A 167 -16.28 8.44 -3.43
CA VAL A 167 -15.64 7.13 -3.59
C VAL A 167 -15.55 6.36 -2.28
N CYS A 168 -15.54 7.05 -1.13
CA CYS A 168 -15.55 6.40 0.18
C CYS A 168 -16.96 6.14 0.73
N ARG A 169 -18.01 6.62 0.05
CA ARG A 169 -19.40 6.48 0.49
C ARG A 169 -20.01 5.15 0.04
N ARG A 170 -19.83 4.13 0.88
CA ARG A 170 -20.32 2.75 0.70
C ARG A 170 -21.80 2.70 0.32
N GLY A 171 -22.10 2.23 -0.89
CA GLY A 171 -23.46 2.05 -1.42
C GLY A 171 -24.35 3.30 -1.39
N ALA A 172 -23.78 4.51 -1.37
CA ALA A 172 -24.54 5.69 -1.00
C ALA A 172 -25.61 6.13 -1.99
N ASP A 173 -26.74 6.53 -1.40
CA ASP A 173 -27.75 7.42 -1.96
C ASP A 173 -27.70 8.76 -1.23
N ALA A 174 -28.18 9.79 -1.91
CA ALA A 174 -28.49 11.08 -1.35
C ALA A 174 -29.61 11.04 -0.31
N ASP A 175 -30.02 9.88 0.29
CA ASP A 175 -31.13 9.63 1.24
C ASP A 175 -30.83 8.83 2.52
N ARG A 176 -29.65 8.20 2.65
CA ARG A 176 -29.28 7.49 3.90
C ARG A 176 -28.30 8.28 4.76
N LYS A 177 -28.79 8.85 5.87
CA LYS A 177 -27.99 9.66 6.81
C LYS A 177 -26.75 8.93 7.37
N GLU A 178 -26.80 7.60 7.48
CA GLU A 178 -25.72 6.76 8.05
C GLU A 178 -24.43 6.76 7.22
N PHE A 179 -24.51 6.96 5.89
CA PHE A 179 -23.36 6.93 4.96
C PHE A 179 -23.18 8.26 4.19
N ARG A 180 -23.92 9.30 4.58
CA ARG A 180 -23.91 10.64 3.99
C ARG A 180 -22.91 11.59 4.66
N SER A 181 -21.87 11.11 5.34
CA SER A 181 -20.91 12.04 5.93
C SER A 181 -20.12 12.76 4.81
N GLU A 182 -19.76 14.02 5.05
CA GLU A 182 -18.84 14.77 4.18
C GLU A 182 -17.37 14.41 4.44
N ASN A 183 -17.12 13.45 5.36
CA ASN A 183 -15.81 13.16 5.96
C ASN A 183 -15.45 11.65 5.92
N GLU A 184 -15.94 10.91 4.94
CA GLU A 184 -15.57 9.52 4.68
C GLU A 184 -14.16 9.41 4.08
N ALA A 185 -13.74 10.39 3.28
CA ALA A 185 -12.35 10.50 2.84
C ALA A 185 -11.45 11.07 3.94
N LEU A 186 -10.25 10.51 4.10
CA LEU A 186 -9.21 11.00 4.99
C LEU A 186 -8.19 11.81 4.20
N THR A 187 -8.07 13.10 4.50
CA THR A 187 -6.90 13.88 4.07
C THR A 187 -5.64 13.38 4.78
N LYS A 188 -4.44 13.69 4.26
CA LYS A 188 -3.16 13.35 4.91
C LYS A 188 -3.10 13.77 6.38
N ARG A 189 -3.60 14.95 6.70
CA ARG A 189 -3.79 15.42 8.08
C ARG A 189 -4.71 14.49 8.89
N GLY A 190 -5.87 14.13 8.33
CA GLY A 190 -6.82 13.21 8.94
C GLY A 190 -6.24 11.80 9.14
N PHE A 191 -5.45 11.31 8.19
CA PHE A 191 -4.72 10.06 8.31
C PHE A 191 -3.72 10.10 9.48
N ILE A 192 -2.83 11.09 9.52
CA ILE A 192 -1.84 11.23 10.60
C ILE A 192 -2.53 11.34 11.98
N ALA A 193 -3.60 12.14 12.07
CA ALA A 193 -4.37 12.27 13.32
C ALA A 193 -5.03 10.94 13.74
N THR A 194 -5.58 10.19 12.78
CA THR A 194 -6.18 8.86 13.03
C THR A 194 -5.11 7.87 13.49
N TYR A 195 -3.98 7.81 12.78
CA TYR A 195 -2.83 6.97 13.13
C TYR A 195 -2.33 7.24 14.56
N LEU A 196 -2.09 8.51 14.92
CA LEU A 196 -1.63 8.86 16.27
C LEU A 196 -2.68 8.52 17.34
N SER A 197 -3.96 8.69 17.02
CA SER A 197 -5.06 8.30 17.91
C SER A 197 -5.13 6.78 18.12
N ASP A 198 -4.83 5.99 17.09
CA ASP A 198 -4.79 4.54 17.18
C ASP A 198 -3.52 4.04 17.88
N GLN A 199 -2.40 4.73 17.71
CA GLN A 199 -1.18 4.46 18.47
C GLN A 199 -1.41 4.58 19.98
N ILE A 200 -2.24 5.52 20.43
CA ILE A 200 -2.62 5.67 21.86
C ILE A 200 -3.44 4.48 22.36
N LYS A 201 -4.27 3.88 21.50
CA LYS A 201 -5.13 2.73 21.84
C LYS A 201 -4.44 1.38 21.70
N ALA A 202 -3.30 1.32 21.02
CA ALA A 202 -2.59 0.08 20.79
C ALA A 202 -2.10 -0.56 22.11
N PRO A 203 -1.89 -1.89 22.16
CA PRO A 203 -1.54 -2.60 23.40
C PRO A 203 -0.27 -2.08 24.08
N GLN A 204 0.69 -1.58 23.29
CA GLN A 204 1.96 -1.06 23.78
C GLN A 204 1.80 0.41 24.21
N PRO A 205 2.07 0.74 25.50
CA PRO A 205 1.81 2.07 26.04
C PRO A 205 2.72 3.13 25.41
N LYS A 206 2.14 4.30 25.09
CA LYS A 206 2.89 5.52 24.71
C LYS A 206 2.56 6.65 25.68
N PRO A 207 3.19 6.67 26.88
CA PRO A 207 2.92 7.70 27.86
C PRO A 207 3.14 9.10 27.29
N GLY A 208 2.20 10.01 27.55
CA GLY A 208 2.28 11.39 27.09
C GLY A 208 1.98 11.62 25.62
N LEU A 209 1.73 10.57 24.82
CA LEU A 209 1.24 10.75 23.44
C LEU A 209 -0.23 11.20 23.52
N VAL A 210 -0.53 12.35 22.91
CA VAL A 210 -1.86 12.95 22.92
C VAL A 210 -2.42 12.93 21.51
N ALA A 211 -3.71 12.63 21.38
CA ALA A 211 -4.38 12.62 20.10
C ALA A 211 -4.40 14.05 19.53
N PRO A 212 -3.99 14.27 18.27
CA PRO A 212 -4.13 15.57 17.65
C PRO A 212 -5.59 16.03 17.61
N PRO A 213 -5.85 17.34 17.66
CA PRO A 213 -7.21 17.85 17.49
C PRO A 213 -7.76 17.47 16.10
N VAL A 214 -9.08 17.30 16.02
CA VAL A 214 -9.76 16.89 14.77
C VAL A 214 -9.50 17.88 13.62
N GLN A 215 -9.37 19.16 13.94
CA GLN A 215 -9.09 20.26 13.01
C GLN A 215 -8.18 21.29 13.69
N GLY A 216 -7.61 22.20 12.91
CA GLY A 216 -6.67 23.24 13.33
C GLY A 216 -5.22 22.82 13.08
N PRO A 217 -4.33 23.75 12.66
CA PRO A 217 -2.90 23.48 12.60
C PRO A 217 -2.38 22.90 13.91
N HIS A 218 -1.53 21.87 13.84
CA HIS A 218 -1.02 21.21 15.03
C HIS A 218 0.41 20.70 14.82
N ILE A 219 1.28 20.99 15.77
CA ILE A 219 2.63 20.44 15.82
C ILE A 219 2.61 19.21 16.70
N VAL A 220 3.03 18.09 16.13
CA VAL A 220 3.30 16.86 16.87
C VAL A 220 4.72 16.95 17.36
N GLU A 221 4.89 16.91 18.68
CA GLU A 221 6.20 16.71 19.30
C GLU A 221 6.02 15.78 20.50
N TRP A 222 6.55 14.57 20.38
CA TRP A 222 6.44 13.55 21.41
C TRP A 222 7.71 12.72 21.51
N ARG A 223 8.07 12.34 22.73
CA ARG A 223 9.16 11.42 23.04
C ARG A 223 8.69 10.43 24.11
N ASN A 224 9.00 9.16 23.89
CA ASN A 224 8.72 8.12 24.87
C ASN A 224 9.64 8.30 26.09
N PRO A 225 9.11 8.24 27.32
CA PRO A 225 9.96 8.26 28.51
C PRO A 225 10.88 7.05 28.62
N ASP A 226 10.52 5.92 28.00
CA ASP A 226 11.42 4.77 27.86
C ASP A 226 12.35 4.98 26.64
N PRO A 227 13.67 5.13 26.86
CA PRO A 227 14.63 5.36 25.77
C PRO A 227 14.83 4.15 24.86
N ASP A 228 14.42 2.95 25.28
CA ASP A 228 14.55 1.70 24.54
C ASP A 228 13.23 1.26 23.87
N ALA A 229 12.15 2.02 24.04
CA ALA A 229 10.89 1.75 23.37
C ALA A 229 11.04 1.79 21.84
N PHE A 230 10.41 0.82 21.16
CA PHE A 230 10.51 0.70 19.70
C PHE A 230 10.10 1.99 18.99
N LEU A 231 8.88 2.50 19.20
CA LEU A 231 8.52 3.86 18.80
C LEU A 231 8.93 4.83 19.91
N SER A 232 10.07 5.49 19.72
CA SER A 232 10.76 6.27 20.75
C SER A 232 10.50 7.78 20.66
N ALA A 233 10.16 8.31 19.49
CA ALA A 233 9.77 9.70 19.31
C ALA A 233 8.96 9.90 18.02
N ALA A 234 8.17 10.97 17.98
CA ALA A 234 7.42 11.40 16.81
C ALA A 234 7.45 12.93 16.70
N ARG A 235 7.65 13.44 15.50
CA ARG A 235 7.64 14.87 15.17
C ARG A 235 6.90 15.09 13.86
N GLY A 236 6.06 16.10 13.80
CA GLY A 236 5.23 16.32 12.61
C GLY A 236 4.51 17.65 12.65
N GLU A 237 3.96 18.01 11.50
CA GLU A 237 3.08 19.17 11.35
C GLU A 237 1.83 18.72 10.60
N LEU A 238 0.66 19.07 11.16
CA LEU A 238 -0.66 18.77 10.61
C LEU A 238 -1.26 20.08 10.13
N ILE A 239 -1.52 20.15 8.84
CA ILE A 239 -1.99 21.35 8.13
C ILE A 239 -3.41 21.07 7.60
N ASP A 240 -4.29 22.05 7.68
CA ASP A 240 -5.66 21.95 7.18
C ASP A 240 -5.82 22.54 5.78
N GLY A 241 -7.01 22.32 5.22
CA GLY A 241 -7.43 22.97 3.99
C GLY A 241 -6.59 22.54 2.79
N PRO A 242 -6.42 23.41 1.78
CA PRO A 242 -5.76 23.04 0.52
C PRO A 242 -4.30 22.59 0.65
N LEU A 243 -3.65 22.90 1.78
CA LEU A 243 -2.26 22.54 2.07
C LEU A 243 -2.14 21.26 2.90
N HIS A 244 -3.24 20.51 3.09
CA HIS A 244 -3.22 19.30 3.92
C HIS A 244 -2.17 18.26 3.47
N ALA A 245 -1.82 18.23 2.17
CA ALA A 245 -0.84 17.32 1.60
C ALA A 245 0.61 17.65 2.01
N ASP A 246 0.88 18.85 2.52
CA ASP A 246 2.17 19.24 3.10
C ASP A 246 2.35 18.75 4.54
N SER A 247 1.28 18.26 5.18
CA SER A 247 1.38 17.63 6.50
C SER A 247 2.41 16.50 6.47
N PHE A 248 3.13 16.30 7.57
CA PHE A 248 4.10 15.21 7.67
C PHE A 248 4.17 14.62 9.07
N LEU A 249 4.64 13.38 9.14
CA LEU A 249 5.00 12.71 10.38
C LEU A 249 6.32 11.95 10.23
N ALA A 250 7.35 12.43 10.91
CA ALA A 250 8.60 11.73 11.10
C ALA A 250 8.60 10.97 12.44
N GLN A 251 9.23 9.79 12.46
CA GLN A 251 9.28 8.93 13.64
C GLN A 251 10.70 8.43 13.89
N ARG A 252 11.07 8.28 15.16
CA ARG A 252 12.34 7.69 15.59
C ARG A 252 12.07 6.32 16.17
N LEU A 253 12.64 5.29 15.57
CA LEU A 253 12.45 3.91 16.00
C LEU A 253 13.75 3.33 16.57
N VAL A 254 13.72 2.79 17.79
CA VAL A 254 14.87 2.09 18.38
C VAL A 254 14.70 0.60 18.13
N LEU A 255 15.65 0.00 17.41
CA LEU A 255 15.56 -1.43 17.07
C LEU A 255 15.99 -2.29 18.26
N PRO A 256 15.35 -3.46 18.49
CA PRO A 256 15.70 -4.31 19.62
C PRO A 256 17.13 -4.83 19.47
N ARG A 257 17.89 -4.80 20.58
CA ARG A 257 19.32 -5.11 20.56
C ARG A 257 19.58 -6.60 20.54
N ALA A 258 20.51 -7.03 19.69
CA ALA A 258 21.05 -8.39 19.77
C ALA A 258 21.89 -8.56 21.06
N PRO A 259 21.97 -9.78 21.63
CA PRO A 259 22.87 -10.07 22.74
C PRO A 259 24.32 -9.68 22.40
N GLY A 260 24.94 -8.86 23.25
CA GLY A 260 26.31 -8.39 23.05
C GLY A 260 26.49 -7.28 22.01
N ALA A 261 25.41 -6.69 21.50
CA ALA A 261 25.48 -5.53 20.59
C ALA A 261 26.21 -4.36 21.24
N THR A 262 27.21 -3.81 20.54
CA THR A 262 28.07 -2.72 21.05
C THR A 262 27.47 -1.33 20.85
N ARG A 263 26.54 -1.19 19.91
CA ARG A 263 25.87 0.07 19.53
C ARG A 263 24.36 -0.14 19.46
N ARG A 264 23.56 0.90 19.68
CA ARG A 264 22.13 0.83 19.33
C ARG A 264 21.96 1.05 17.84
N THR A 265 20.86 0.56 17.29
CA THR A 265 20.46 0.85 15.91
C THR A 265 19.14 1.60 15.94
N ILE A 266 19.09 2.74 15.26
CA ILE A 266 17.95 3.65 15.23
C ILE A 266 17.51 3.84 13.78
N VAL A 267 16.21 3.72 13.53
CA VAL A 267 15.61 4.09 12.25
C VAL A 267 15.04 5.50 12.37
N ILE A 268 15.45 6.39 11.47
CA ILE A 268 14.80 7.68 11.23
C ILE A 268 13.82 7.47 10.08
N ALA A 269 12.54 7.35 10.44
CA ALA A 269 11.44 7.11 9.54
C ALA A 269 10.87 8.45 9.06
N LEU A 270 10.92 8.69 7.76
CA LEU A 270 10.53 9.93 7.09
C LEU A 270 9.26 9.73 6.27
N ASP A 271 8.38 10.72 6.31
CA ASP A 271 7.26 10.87 5.40
C ASP A 271 7.77 11.44 4.07
N THR A 272 7.88 10.57 3.07
CA THR A 272 8.38 10.92 1.74
C THR A 272 7.33 11.53 0.82
N ASN A 273 6.14 11.87 1.33
CA ASN A 273 5.00 12.27 0.51
C ASN A 273 4.51 13.69 0.83
N GLN A 274 5.40 14.66 1.05
CA GLN A 274 5.01 16.07 1.18
C GLN A 274 4.69 16.67 -0.20
N SER A 275 3.47 16.44 -0.67
CA SER A 275 3.04 16.72 -2.06
C SER A 275 2.06 17.91 -2.13
N GLY A 276 2.46 19.06 -1.58
CA GLY A 276 1.69 20.31 -1.68
C GLY A 276 1.41 20.76 -3.11
N LEU A 277 0.54 21.76 -3.25
CA LEU A 277 0.01 22.24 -4.54
C LEU A 277 1.11 22.56 -5.58
N LEU A 278 2.20 23.21 -5.17
CA LEU A 278 3.30 23.59 -6.05
C LEU A 278 4.08 22.38 -6.60
N VAL A 279 4.25 21.35 -5.77
CA VAL A 279 4.95 20.11 -6.11
C VAL A 279 4.12 19.31 -7.12
N GLY A 280 2.81 19.18 -6.86
CA GLY A 280 1.89 18.49 -7.78
C GLY A 280 1.80 19.14 -9.16
N ILE A 281 1.78 20.49 -9.22
CA ILE A 281 1.83 21.24 -10.49
C ILE A 281 3.14 20.96 -11.22
N TRP A 282 4.27 21.01 -10.52
CA TRP A 282 5.59 20.84 -11.14
C TRP A 282 5.81 19.43 -11.70
N ASP A 283 5.43 18.39 -10.96
CA ASP A 283 5.53 17.01 -11.41
C ASP A 283 4.64 16.75 -12.64
N THR A 284 3.43 17.29 -12.64
CA THR A 284 2.51 17.20 -13.79
C THR A 284 3.08 17.90 -15.02
N LEU A 285 3.67 19.09 -14.86
CA LEU A 285 4.34 19.81 -15.95
C LEU A 285 5.54 19.05 -16.53
N MET A 286 6.19 18.21 -15.73
CA MET A 286 7.28 17.32 -16.17
C MET A 286 6.79 16.00 -16.76
N GLY A 287 5.48 15.84 -16.98
CA GLY A 287 4.88 14.63 -17.54
C GLY A 287 4.88 13.43 -16.58
N ARG A 288 4.97 13.68 -15.27
CA ARG A 288 4.95 12.64 -14.24
C ARG A 288 3.59 12.64 -13.54
N SER A 289 3.16 11.45 -13.12
CA SER A 289 1.98 11.34 -12.27
C SER A 289 2.31 11.89 -10.87
N PRO A 290 1.50 12.81 -10.31
CA PRO A 290 1.65 13.26 -8.92
C PRO A 290 1.78 12.08 -7.95
N GLY A 291 2.69 12.12 -6.99
CA GLY A 291 2.90 11.03 -6.02
C GLY A 291 3.66 9.80 -6.54
N SER A 292 4.05 9.72 -7.82
CA SER A 292 5.11 8.79 -8.27
C SER A 292 6.52 9.25 -7.86
N MET A 293 6.65 10.53 -7.52
CA MET A 293 7.87 11.12 -7.00
C MET A 293 7.63 11.53 -5.55
N GLY A 294 8.52 11.08 -4.67
CA GLY A 294 8.51 11.43 -3.26
C GLY A 294 9.23 12.74 -3.01
N HIS A 295 8.70 13.51 -2.06
CA HIS A 295 9.21 14.80 -1.64
C HIS A 295 9.26 14.88 -0.12
N ILE A 296 10.39 15.38 0.36
CA ILE A 296 10.65 15.77 1.75
C ILE A 296 11.03 17.24 1.72
N HIS A 297 10.40 18.03 2.58
CA HIS A 297 10.62 19.47 2.71
C HIS A 297 11.61 19.81 3.84
N PRO A 298 12.16 21.04 3.85
CA PRO A 298 13.16 21.45 4.85
C PRO A 298 12.66 21.44 6.30
N ASP A 299 11.36 21.63 6.53
CA ASP A 299 10.71 21.56 7.84
C ASP A 299 10.85 20.17 8.49
N GLN A 300 10.59 19.11 7.73
CA GLN A 300 10.76 17.74 8.19
C GLN A 300 12.23 17.41 8.46
N ILE A 301 13.16 17.90 7.62
CA ILE A 301 14.61 17.74 7.87
C ILE A 301 14.99 18.39 9.20
N ARG A 302 14.60 19.66 9.42
CA ARG A 302 14.84 20.36 10.71
C ARG A 302 14.22 19.63 11.90
N ALA A 303 13.06 19.01 11.71
CA ALA A 303 12.39 18.26 12.78
C ALA A 303 13.22 17.04 13.23
N VAL A 304 13.92 16.36 12.32
CA VAL A 304 14.70 15.15 12.63
C VAL A 304 16.18 15.41 12.92
N GLU A 305 16.72 16.58 12.55
CA GLU A 305 18.12 16.96 12.79
C GLU A 305 18.59 16.69 14.23
N PRO A 306 17.84 17.09 15.28
CA PRO A 306 18.26 16.81 16.66
C PRO A 306 18.39 15.31 16.97
N TRP A 307 17.56 14.45 16.37
CA TRP A 307 17.68 13.00 16.57
C TRP A 307 18.91 12.42 15.89
N VAL A 308 19.30 12.97 14.74
CA VAL A 308 20.54 12.60 14.05
C VAL A 308 21.74 13.02 14.89
N ASP A 309 21.78 14.27 15.35
CA ASP A 309 22.88 14.82 16.13
C ASP A 309 23.03 14.09 17.49
N GLU A 310 21.93 13.80 18.18
CA GLU A 310 21.92 12.97 19.40
C GLU A 310 22.54 11.59 19.17
N SER A 311 22.22 10.97 18.04
CA SER A 311 22.66 9.60 17.75
C SER A 311 24.12 9.55 17.29
N VAL A 312 24.57 10.57 16.55
CA VAL A 312 25.99 10.78 16.23
C VAL A 312 26.78 10.93 17.53
N ALA A 313 26.33 11.78 18.45
CA ALA A 313 26.99 11.98 19.74
C ALA A 313 27.04 10.69 20.59
N ALA A 314 26.02 9.83 20.49
CA ALA A 314 25.96 8.55 21.18
C ALA A 314 26.75 7.42 20.48
N GLY A 315 27.21 7.62 19.23
CA GLY A 315 27.86 6.57 18.43
C GLY A 315 26.91 5.46 17.95
N ASP A 316 25.61 5.73 17.92
CA ASP A 316 24.57 4.78 17.49
C ASP A 316 24.57 4.60 15.95
N ILE A 317 24.15 3.43 15.47
CA ILE A 317 23.94 3.18 14.04
C ILE A 317 22.59 3.75 13.60
N LEU A 318 22.59 4.53 12.52
CA LEU A 318 21.41 5.17 11.94
C LEU A 318 21.06 4.59 10.59
N ILE A 319 19.80 4.19 10.47
CA ILE A 319 19.16 3.72 9.25
C ILE A 319 18.09 4.75 8.88
N PHE A 320 17.95 5.08 7.61
CA PHE A 320 16.83 5.90 7.15
C PHE A 320 15.75 5.03 6.54
N ALA A 321 14.49 5.41 6.70
CA ALA A 321 13.37 4.73 6.05
C ALA A 321 12.39 5.75 5.48
N GLY A 322 11.74 5.40 4.37
CA GLY A 322 10.68 6.17 3.74
C GLY A 322 9.86 5.27 2.82
N HIS A 323 8.74 5.77 2.31
CA HIS A 323 7.91 4.99 1.39
C HIS A 323 8.55 4.92 -0.01
N HIS A 324 8.81 6.09 -0.62
CA HIS A 324 9.39 6.15 -1.96
C HIS A 324 10.82 5.63 -1.99
N ASN A 325 11.17 4.87 -3.02
CA ASN A 325 12.55 4.45 -3.22
C ASN A 325 13.48 5.61 -3.60
N TRP A 326 14.78 5.46 -3.35
CA TRP A 326 15.75 6.56 -3.43
C TRP A 326 15.74 7.29 -4.77
N ARG A 327 15.68 6.57 -5.90
CA ARG A 327 15.66 7.20 -7.24
C ARG A 327 14.37 7.96 -7.54
N SER A 328 13.27 7.59 -6.86
CA SER A 328 11.98 8.24 -6.98
C SER A 328 11.81 9.40 -5.99
N LEU A 329 12.85 9.75 -5.23
CA LEU A 329 12.88 11.00 -4.48
C LEU A 329 13.32 12.17 -5.38
N GLY A 330 12.62 13.29 -5.26
CA GLY A 330 12.99 14.55 -5.90
C GLY A 330 14.45 14.92 -5.63
N LEU A 331 15.12 15.58 -6.59
CA LEU A 331 16.54 15.91 -6.47
C LEU A 331 16.82 16.77 -5.22
N GLY A 332 15.92 17.72 -4.90
CA GLY A 332 16.01 18.53 -3.69
C GLY A 332 15.99 17.69 -2.42
N SER A 333 15.04 16.76 -2.31
CA SER A 333 14.92 15.84 -1.16
C SER A 333 16.14 14.93 -1.03
N ARG A 334 16.61 14.33 -2.12
CA ARG A 334 17.86 13.54 -2.11
C ARG A 334 19.07 14.35 -1.66
N THR A 335 19.16 15.60 -2.10
CA THR A 335 20.27 16.50 -1.74
C THR A 335 20.25 16.83 -0.25
N MET A 336 19.09 17.21 0.29
CA MET A 336 18.92 17.48 1.72
C MET A 336 19.19 16.24 2.57
N MET A 337 18.67 15.06 2.16
CA MET A 337 18.94 13.81 2.84
C MET A 337 20.43 13.45 2.82
N ARG A 338 21.12 13.63 1.68
CA ARG A 338 22.57 13.39 1.62
C ARG A 338 23.36 14.33 2.51
N GLN A 339 22.96 15.60 2.60
CA GLN A 339 23.58 16.56 3.52
C GLN A 339 23.35 16.20 4.99
N LEU A 340 22.18 15.66 5.33
CA LEU A 340 21.91 15.15 6.68
C LEU A 340 22.75 13.89 6.96
N MET A 341 22.77 12.94 6.02
CA MET A 341 23.52 11.68 6.11
C MET A 341 25.03 11.88 6.15
N SER A 342 25.58 12.94 5.54
CA SER A 342 27.03 13.20 5.54
C SER A 342 27.59 13.55 6.92
N ARG A 343 26.73 13.76 7.92
CA ARG A 343 27.14 13.91 9.32
C ARG A 343 27.49 12.57 9.98
N LEU A 344 27.13 11.45 9.35
CA LEU A 344 27.29 10.12 9.91
C LEU A 344 28.65 9.54 9.54
N GLU A 345 29.44 9.15 10.53
CA GLU A 345 30.72 8.47 10.35
C GLU A 345 30.58 6.94 10.18
N GLN A 346 29.50 6.49 9.53
CA GLN A 346 29.15 5.08 9.36
C GLN A 346 28.56 4.82 7.97
N PRO A 347 28.53 3.56 7.49
CA PRO A 347 27.89 3.20 6.22
C PRO A 347 26.40 3.54 6.19
N LEU A 348 25.89 3.95 5.02
CA LEU A 348 24.52 4.43 4.89
C LEU A 348 23.58 3.33 4.38
N VAL A 349 22.42 3.20 5.03
CA VAL A 349 21.34 2.30 4.63
C VAL A 349 20.00 3.04 4.56
N TYR A 350 19.22 2.72 3.53
CA TYR A 350 17.86 3.19 3.32
C TYR A 350 16.88 2.01 3.15
N LEU A 351 15.76 2.04 3.86
CA LEU A 351 14.65 1.09 3.69
C LEU A 351 13.49 1.77 2.95
N SER A 352 12.94 1.11 1.93
CA SER A 352 11.87 1.69 1.10
C SER A 352 10.84 0.68 0.59
N ALA A 353 9.74 1.16 -0.02
CA ALA A 353 8.66 0.39 -0.65
C ALA A 353 8.24 1.06 -1.98
N HIS A 354 6.95 1.27 -2.26
CA HIS A 354 6.40 2.05 -3.39
C HIS A 354 6.55 1.40 -4.78
N THR A 355 7.61 0.63 -5.02
CA THR A 355 7.84 0.04 -6.35
C THR A 355 7.07 -1.25 -6.58
N HIS A 356 6.52 -1.83 -5.51
CA HIS A 356 5.82 -3.12 -5.44
C HIS A 356 6.65 -4.34 -5.87
N ARG A 357 7.90 -4.14 -6.30
CA ARG A 357 8.76 -5.20 -6.88
C ARG A 357 9.77 -5.75 -5.89
N GLY A 358 10.24 -4.90 -4.97
CA GLY A 358 11.36 -5.17 -4.07
C GLY A 358 12.69 -5.34 -4.80
N PHE A 359 13.79 -4.89 -4.19
CA PHE A 359 15.13 -5.00 -4.77
C PHE A 359 16.22 -4.64 -3.75
N TRP A 360 17.48 -4.89 -4.15
CA TRP A 360 18.65 -4.31 -3.52
C TRP A 360 19.37 -3.37 -4.49
N ALA A 361 19.71 -2.17 -4.04
CA ALA A 361 20.43 -1.19 -4.86
C ALA A 361 21.53 -0.47 -4.06
N VAL A 362 22.55 0.02 -4.76
CA VAL A 362 23.60 0.87 -4.20
C VAL A 362 23.65 2.19 -4.97
N HIS A 363 23.51 3.29 -4.24
CA HIS A 363 23.48 4.63 -4.79
C HIS A 363 24.74 5.41 -4.44
N ARG A 364 25.45 5.87 -5.48
CA ARG A 364 26.67 6.69 -5.37
C ARG A 364 26.49 8.10 -5.93
N THR A 365 25.30 8.45 -6.40
CA THR A 365 25.01 9.79 -6.90
C THR A 365 24.91 10.77 -5.74
N LEU A 366 25.41 12.00 -5.95
CA LEU A 366 25.40 13.14 -5.01
C LEU A 366 26.39 13.06 -3.82
N ALA A 367 26.99 11.92 -3.54
CA ALA A 367 28.04 11.76 -2.52
C ALA A 367 28.93 10.56 -2.84
N SER A 368 30.22 10.62 -2.45
CA SER A 368 31.15 9.49 -2.63
C SER A 368 30.76 8.26 -1.81
N GLN A 369 30.24 8.50 -0.60
CA GLN A 369 29.79 7.46 0.31
C GLN A 369 28.58 6.69 -0.27
N PRO A 370 28.67 5.36 -0.43
CA PRO A 370 27.59 4.56 -0.97
C PRO A 370 26.41 4.50 0.00
N LEU A 371 25.19 4.55 -0.57
CA LEU A 371 23.94 4.29 0.15
C LEU A 371 23.38 2.96 -0.32
N LEU A 372 23.29 1.99 0.58
CA LEU A 372 22.62 0.72 0.33
C LEU A 372 21.12 0.88 0.55
N GLU A 373 20.32 0.50 -0.44
CA GLU A 373 18.87 0.48 -0.35
C GLU A 373 18.36 -0.96 -0.36
N LEU A 374 17.49 -1.28 0.61
CA LEU A 374 16.62 -2.44 0.58
C LEU A 374 15.18 -1.95 0.36
N ASN A 375 14.64 -2.25 -0.82
CA ASN A 375 13.24 -2.02 -1.13
C ASN A 375 12.45 -3.30 -0.87
N VAL A 376 11.39 -3.21 -0.06
CA VAL A 376 10.51 -4.35 0.24
C VAL A 376 9.51 -4.58 -0.91
N SER A 377 8.92 -5.78 -0.97
CA SER A 377 7.86 -6.08 -1.94
C SER A 377 6.51 -5.54 -1.46
N SER A 378 5.51 -5.62 -2.34
CA SER A 378 4.12 -5.32 -2.02
C SER A 378 3.42 -6.49 -1.32
N LEU A 379 2.43 -6.17 -0.48
CA LEU A 379 1.45 -7.13 0.03
C LEU A 379 0.16 -7.17 -0.79
N SER A 380 0.05 -6.35 -1.84
CA SER A 380 -1.13 -6.28 -2.71
C SER A 380 -0.89 -6.84 -4.11
N ASP A 381 0.34 -6.73 -4.61
CA ASP A 381 0.69 -7.10 -5.99
C ASP A 381 1.82 -8.14 -6.02
N TRP A 382 1.72 -9.09 -6.95
CA TRP A 382 2.70 -10.16 -7.05
C TRP A 382 4.09 -9.62 -7.47
N PRO A 383 5.19 -10.05 -6.80
CA PRO A 383 5.24 -11.07 -5.75
C PRO A 383 4.80 -10.55 -4.38
N ILE A 384 3.80 -11.24 -3.80
CA ILE A 384 3.33 -10.98 -2.44
C ILE A 384 4.41 -11.44 -1.47
N ALA A 385 5.15 -10.50 -0.91
CA ALA A 385 6.27 -10.80 -0.02
C ALA A 385 6.61 -9.64 0.91
N TYR A 386 7.35 -9.94 1.97
CA TYR A 386 7.85 -8.96 2.92
C TYR A 386 9.23 -9.34 3.43
N ARG A 387 9.85 -8.49 4.25
CA ARG A 387 11.20 -8.69 4.75
C ARG A 387 11.25 -8.86 6.26
N ARG A 388 12.07 -9.80 6.72
CA ARG A 388 12.52 -9.88 8.11
C ARG A 388 13.96 -9.38 8.19
N ILE A 389 14.15 -8.22 8.80
CA ILE A 389 15.37 -7.42 8.68
C ILE A 389 16.17 -7.42 9.99
N SER A 390 17.48 -7.62 9.92
CA SER A 390 18.40 -7.39 11.04
C SER A 390 19.72 -6.78 10.59
N PHE A 391 20.41 -6.13 11.52
CA PHE A 391 21.66 -5.42 11.25
C PHE A 391 22.81 -6.02 12.04
N ALA A 392 23.98 -6.06 11.41
CA ALA A 392 25.24 -6.43 12.04
C ALA A 392 26.37 -5.52 11.55
N TYR A 393 27.36 -5.25 12.39
CA TYR A 393 28.40 -4.29 12.07
C TYR A 393 29.80 -4.86 12.32
N ASP A 394 30.70 -4.57 11.41
CA ASP A 394 32.13 -4.82 11.53
C ASP A 394 32.83 -3.49 11.79
N GLU A 395 33.33 -3.33 13.02
CA GLU A 395 34.03 -2.14 13.49
C GLU A 395 35.35 -1.90 12.74
N GLU A 396 36.10 -2.97 12.46
CA GLU A 396 37.43 -2.91 11.85
C GLU A 396 37.30 -2.57 10.36
N ALA A 397 36.39 -3.24 9.66
CA ALA A 397 36.13 -2.97 8.26
C ALA A 397 35.27 -1.71 8.04
N ARG A 398 34.65 -1.17 9.10
CA ARG A 398 33.62 -0.13 9.04
C ARG A 398 32.52 -0.47 8.04
N ARG A 399 31.95 -1.67 8.18
CA ARG A 399 30.93 -2.20 7.27
C ARG A 399 29.67 -2.58 8.02
N LEU A 400 28.53 -2.20 7.44
CA LEU A 400 27.21 -2.55 7.93
C LEU A 400 26.62 -3.65 7.04
N LEU A 401 26.32 -4.80 7.64
CA LEU A 401 25.59 -5.91 7.04
C LEU A 401 24.10 -5.74 7.34
N VAL A 402 23.30 -5.82 6.28
CA VAL A 402 21.85 -5.88 6.33
C VAL A 402 21.43 -7.27 5.90
N ARG A 403 20.76 -7.98 6.80
CA ARG A 403 20.03 -9.21 6.46
C ARG A 403 18.57 -8.86 6.30
N GLY A 404 17.97 -9.27 5.20
CA GLY A 404 16.56 -9.09 4.86
C GLY A 404 16.00 -10.37 4.26
N ASP A 405 15.66 -11.33 5.12
CA ASP A 405 15.04 -12.59 4.68
C ASP A 405 13.74 -12.28 3.92
N LEU A 406 13.60 -12.82 2.71
CA LEU A 406 12.37 -12.70 1.92
C LEU A 406 11.35 -13.72 2.43
N LEU A 407 10.16 -13.23 2.82
CA LEU A 407 9.10 -14.03 3.41
C LEU A 407 7.79 -13.93 2.61
N PRO A 408 6.94 -14.98 2.65
CA PRO A 408 7.17 -16.28 3.28
C PRO A 408 8.26 -17.10 2.58
N ARG A 409 8.84 -18.08 3.27
CA ARG A 409 9.83 -19.01 2.70
C ARG A 409 9.73 -20.39 3.33
N GLY A 410 10.13 -21.41 2.58
CA GLY A 410 10.32 -22.77 3.12
C GLY A 410 11.59 -22.89 3.96
N GLU A 411 12.10 -24.12 4.10
CA GLU A 411 13.34 -24.39 4.86
C GLU A 411 14.55 -23.60 4.33
N LYS A 412 14.58 -23.38 3.02
CA LYS A 412 15.65 -22.64 2.32
C LYS A 412 15.16 -21.26 1.88
N PRO A 413 16.07 -20.28 1.73
CA PRO A 413 15.75 -19.00 1.10
C PRO A 413 15.14 -19.17 -0.29
N ASN A 414 14.17 -18.32 -0.64
CA ASN A 414 13.58 -18.30 -1.98
C ASN A 414 14.63 -17.85 -3.01
N THR A 415 14.66 -18.51 -4.16
CA THR A 415 15.55 -18.18 -5.30
C THR A 415 14.79 -17.91 -6.59
N SER A 416 13.47 -18.08 -6.55
CA SER A 416 12.54 -17.94 -7.67
C SER A 416 11.14 -17.57 -7.17
N ASP A 417 10.29 -17.13 -8.09
CA ASP A 417 8.86 -16.91 -7.82
C ASP A 417 8.17 -18.23 -7.46
N ALA A 418 8.62 -19.34 -8.04
CA ALA A 418 8.08 -20.67 -7.75
C ALA A 418 8.33 -21.08 -6.29
N ASP A 419 9.52 -20.77 -5.74
CA ASP A 419 9.82 -21.02 -4.33
C ASP A 419 8.89 -20.20 -3.41
N LEU A 420 8.65 -18.93 -3.75
CA LEU A 420 7.76 -18.06 -3.00
C LEU A 420 6.30 -18.54 -3.06
N LEU A 421 5.81 -18.94 -4.24
CA LEU A 421 4.47 -19.50 -4.40
C LEU A 421 4.32 -20.83 -3.63
N ALA A 422 5.36 -21.67 -3.66
CA ALA A 422 5.38 -22.91 -2.88
C ALA A 422 5.31 -22.63 -1.38
N ALA A 423 5.99 -21.59 -0.89
CA ALA A 423 5.91 -21.17 0.51
C ALA A 423 4.50 -20.71 0.89
N TRP A 424 3.83 -19.91 0.05
CA TRP A 424 2.42 -19.53 0.27
C TRP A 424 1.49 -20.74 0.28
N ARG A 425 1.65 -21.66 -0.68
CA ARG A 425 0.85 -22.89 -0.75
C ARG A 425 1.02 -23.73 0.52
N GLN A 426 2.24 -23.90 0.99
CA GLN A 426 2.53 -24.66 2.21
C GLN A 426 1.98 -23.97 3.46
N GLN A 427 2.16 -22.66 3.60
CA GLN A 427 1.95 -21.95 4.88
C GLN A 427 0.54 -21.36 5.03
N ALA A 428 -0.14 -21.06 3.93
CA ALA A 428 -1.50 -20.51 3.94
C ALA A 428 -2.52 -21.47 3.31
N CYS A 429 -2.21 -22.14 2.20
CA CYS A 429 -3.20 -22.97 1.50
C CYS A 429 -3.39 -24.37 2.11
N GLU A 430 -2.33 -25.07 2.51
CA GLU A 430 -2.47 -26.38 3.18
C GLU A 430 -3.33 -26.27 4.46
N PRO A 431 -3.14 -25.26 5.34
CA PRO A 431 -3.98 -25.11 6.52
C PRO A 431 -5.42 -24.69 6.26
N ALA A 432 -5.73 -24.17 5.06
CA ALA A 432 -7.11 -23.89 4.65
C ALA A 432 -7.93 -25.18 4.47
N GLN A 433 -7.26 -26.31 4.23
CA GLN A 433 -7.88 -27.64 4.04
C GLN A 433 -8.93 -27.65 2.92
N VAL A 434 -8.67 -26.88 1.86
CA VAL A 434 -9.44 -26.91 0.60
C VAL A 434 -8.51 -27.45 -0.49
N PRO A 435 -8.97 -28.35 -1.38
CA PRO A 435 -8.12 -28.88 -2.44
C PRO A 435 -7.51 -27.75 -3.29
N LEU A 436 -6.18 -27.62 -3.29
CA LEU A 436 -5.48 -26.52 -3.95
C LEU A 436 -5.87 -26.37 -5.43
N LYS A 437 -5.99 -27.48 -6.15
CA LYS A 437 -6.40 -27.46 -7.55
C LYS A 437 -7.75 -26.76 -7.76
N ARG A 438 -8.69 -26.93 -6.83
CA ARG A 438 -9.99 -26.28 -6.89
C ARG A 438 -9.85 -24.77 -6.71
N LEU A 439 -9.03 -24.34 -5.76
CA LEU A 439 -8.73 -22.92 -5.55
C LEU A 439 -8.09 -22.29 -6.79
N ASP A 440 -7.04 -22.94 -7.33
CA ASP A 440 -6.38 -22.50 -8.56
C ASP A 440 -7.39 -22.39 -9.74
N ASP A 441 -8.25 -23.41 -9.94
CA ASP A 441 -9.24 -23.43 -11.03
C ASP A 441 -10.34 -22.35 -10.86
N GLU A 442 -10.77 -22.06 -9.62
CA GLU A 442 -11.80 -21.05 -9.30
C GLU A 442 -11.25 -19.62 -9.40
N ASP A 443 -10.09 -19.35 -8.79
CA ASP A 443 -9.42 -18.04 -8.80
C ASP A 443 -9.03 -17.64 -10.24
N GLU A 444 -8.38 -18.54 -11.00
CA GLU A 444 -8.00 -18.27 -12.39
C GLU A 444 -9.21 -17.89 -13.25
N LYS A 445 -10.34 -18.58 -13.06
CA LYS A 445 -11.58 -18.32 -13.79
C LYS A 445 -12.15 -16.94 -13.44
N LEU A 446 -12.17 -16.58 -12.17
CA LEU A 446 -12.70 -15.29 -11.71
C LEU A 446 -11.80 -14.13 -12.16
N VAL A 447 -10.48 -14.25 -12.01
CA VAL A 447 -9.53 -13.25 -12.51
C VAL A 447 -9.70 -13.04 -14.02
N ARG A 448 -9.86 -14.12 -14.81
CA ARG A 448 -10.11 -13.99 -16.25
C ARG A 448 -11.46 -13.36 -16.56
N ALA A 449 -12.51 -13.70 -15.82
CA ALA A 449 -13.83 -13.09 -15.97
C ALA A 449 -13.76 -11.58 -15.71
N GLN A 450 -13.16 -11.19 -14.59
CA GLN A 450 -12.92 -9.80 -14.19
C GLN A 450 -12.08 -9.05 -15.24
N LYS A 451 -11.04 -9.68 -15.81
CA LYS A 451 -10.25 -9.12 -16.91
C LYS A 451 -11.02 -8.98 -18.22
N SER A 452 -12.02 -9.83 -18.47
CA SER A 452 -12.85 -9.80 -19.67
C SER A 452 -13.98 -8.78 -19.62
N THR A 453 -14.44 -8.42 -18.43
CA THR A 453 -15.49 -7.42 -18.19
C THR A 453 -14.93 -6.00 -18.17
N ARG A 454 -13.62 -5.84 -18.40
CA ARG A 454 -12.95 -4.54 -18.34
C ARG A 454 -13.35 -3.65 -19.52
N GLY A 455 -13.64 -2.39 -19.23
CA GLY A 455 -13.89 -1.37 -20.25
C GLY A 455 -12.67 -1.15 -21.14
N ASN A 456 -12.87 -0.59 -22.33
CA ASN A 456 -11.76 -0.28 -23.25
C ASN A 456 -11.35 1.20 -23.21
N LEU A 457 -10.13 1.53 -23.65
CA LEU A 457 -9.60 2.90 -23.66
C LEU A 457 -10.52 3.90 -24.39
N MET A 458 -11.25 3.44 -25.42
CA MET A 458 -12.16 4.29 -26.17
C MET A 458 -13.41 4.66 -25.35
N GLU A 459 -13.96 3.72 -24.59
CA GLU A 459 -15.05 3.99 -23.63
C GLU A 459 -14.61 4.97 -22.54
N TRP A 460 -13.39 4.80 -22.02
CA TRP A 460 -12.80 5.71 -21.05
C TRP A 460 -12.59 7.13 -21.63
N LEU A 461 -11.99 7.24 -22.82
CA LEU A 461 -11.79 8.51 -23.53
C LEU A 461 -13.13 9.21 -23.83
N LEU A 462 -14.13 8.47 -24.30
CA LEU A 462 -15.45 9.03 -24.62
C LEU A 462 -16.17 9.54 -23.37
N ALA A 463 -16.06 8.83 -22.24
CA ALA A 463 -16.69 9.25 -21.00
C ALA A 463 -15.99 10.45 -20.34
N ALA A 464 -14.65 10.52 -20.41
CA ALA A 464 -13.86 11.65 -19.91
C ALA A 464 -14.20 12.99 -20.61
N ILE A 465 -14.66 12.94 -21.86
CA ILE A 465 -14.98 14.13 -22.67
C ILE A 465 -16.49 14.45 -22.63
N SER A 466 -17.31 13.58 -22.02
CA SER A 466 -18.78 13.68 -22.03
C SER A 466 -19.43 13.96 -20.66
N PRO A 467 -18.93 14.90 -19.83
CA PRO A 467 -19.52 15.19 -18.51
C PRO A 467 -20.88 15.89 -18.55
N LEU A 468 -21.61 15.84 -19.67
CA LEU A 468 -22.85 16.60 -19.92
C LEU A 468 -24.13 15.75 -19.88
N CYS A 469 -24.10 14.47 -19.51
CA CYS A 469 -25.33 13.66 -19.44
C CYS A 469 -25.36 12.60 -18.30
N GLU A 470 -26.42 12.58 -17.48
CA GLU A 470 -26.59 11.60 -16.38
C GLU A 470 -26.66 10.14 -16.89
N SER A 471 -27.23 9.90 -18.07
CA SER A 471 -27.27 8.56 -18.67
C SER A 471 -25.91 8.05 -19.16
N CYS A 472 -24.89 8.92 -19.23
CA CYS A 472 -23.55 8.59 -19.69
C CYS A 472 -22.76 7.77 -18.65
N GLU A 473 -23.17 7.77 -17.37
CA GLU A 473 -22.59 6.96 -16.30
C GLU A 473 -23.16 5.53 -16.22
N LYS A 474 -24.17 5.19 -17.04
CA LYS A 474 -24.77 3.85 -17.05
C LYS A 474 -23.74 2.71 -17.22
N PRO A 475 -22.71 2.83 -18.08
CA PRO A 475 -21.66 1.82 -18.18
C PRO A 475 -20.85 1.63 -16.88
N LEU A 476 -20.50 2.72 -16.18
CA LEU A 476 -19.79 2.64 -14.89
C LEU A 476 -20.56 1.80 -13.88
N TYR A 477 -21.85 2.07 -13.70
CA TYR A 477 -22.68 1.30 -12.79
C TYR A 477 -22.80 -0.16 -13.21
N ARG A 478 -22.75 -0.47 -14.52
CA ARG A 478 -22.76 -1.86 -15.01
C ARG A 478 -21.46 -2.59 -14.68
N HIS A 479 -20.31 -1.99 -14.95
CA HIS A 479 -19.01 -2.57 -14.61
C HIS A 479 -18.88 -2.78 -13.10
N ALA A 480 -19.27 -1.77 -12.31
CA ALA A 480 -19.25 -1.87 -10.86
C ALA A 480 -20.23 -2.93 -10.32
N GLN A 481 -21.40 -3.11 -10.95
CA GLN A 481 -22.31 -4.20 -10.60
C GLN A 481 -21.72 -5.57 -10.91
N ALA A 482 -21.04 -5.73 -12.05
CA ALA A 482 -20.39 -6.98 -12.42
C ALA A 482 -19.27 -7.33 -11.42
N TYR A 483 -18.42 -6.37 -11.07
CA TYR A 483 -17.38 -6.57 -10.06
C TYR A 483 -17.96 -6.89 -8.68
N LEU A 484 -19.07 -6.25 -8.28
CA LEU A 484 -19.75 -6.59 -7.04
C LEU A 484 -20.39 -7.98 -7.07
N ASP A 485 -20.83 -8.47 -8.23
CA ASP A 485 -21.29 -9.86 -8.36
C ASP A 485 -20.13 -10.84 -8.14
N GLU A 486 -18.95 -10.56 -8.67
CA GLU A 486 -17.75 -11.36 -8.43
C GLU A 486 -17.35 -11.34 -6.95
N ILE A 487 -17.36 -10.16 -6.30
CA ILE A 487 -17.14 -10.04 -4.84
C ILE A 487 -18.15 -10.90 -4.07
N LEU A 488 -19.43 -10.84 -4.42
CA LEU A 488 -20.47 -11.62 -3.73
C LEU A 488 -20.34 -13.12 -3.99
N GLU A 489 -19.90 -13.53 -5.18
CA GLU A 489 -19.59 -14.93 -5.50
C GLU A 489 -18.47 -15.46 -4.61
N ILE A 490 -17.39 -14.70 -4.40
CA ILE A 490 -16.30 -15.07 -3.47
C ILE A 490 -16.82 -15.32 -2.05
N VAL A 491 -17.75 -14.50 -1.57
CA VAL A 491 -18.34 -14.70 -0.24
C VAL A 491 -19.18 -16.00 -0.20
N LEU A 492 -19.89 -16.33 -1.28
CA LEU A 492 -20.63 -17.59 -1.40
C LEU A 492 -19.70 -18.82 -1.49
N GLU A 493 -18.58 -18.72 -2.21
CA GLU A 493 -17.56 -19.77 -2.28
C GLU A 493 -16.91 -20.01 -0.91
N LEU A 494 -16.55 -18.92 -0.21
CA LEU A 494 -16.04 -18.99 1.16
C LEU A 494 -16.99 -19.72 2.09
N ASP A 495 -18.29 -19.42 2.04
CA ASP A 495 -19.30 -20.11 2.85
C ASP A 495 -19.38 -21.60 2.52
N ALA A 496 -19.38 -21.94 1.22
CA ALA A 496 -19.42 -23.32 0.75
C ALA A 496 -18.19 -24.14 1.21
N ASP A 497 -17.01 -23.53 1.20
CA ASP A 497 -15.75 -24.22 1.51
C ASP A 497 -15.48 -24.33 3.01
N LEU A 498 -15.84 -23.30 3.77
CA LEU A 498 -15.60 -23.24 5.21
C LEU A 498 -16.73 -23.88 6.02
N GLY A 499 -17.97 -23.87 5.52
CA GLY A 499 -19.14 -24.43 6.19
C GLY A 499 -19.31 -23.88 7.60
N ARG A 500 -19.08 -24.71 8.63
CA ARG A 500 -19.21 -24.27 10.04
C ARG A 500 -18.26 -23.14 10.42
N ASP A 501 -17.09 -23.06 9.77
CA ASP A 501 -16.13 -21.98 10.02
C ASP A 501 -16.65 -20.62 9.50
N ALA A 502 -17.63 -20.61 8.60
CA ALA A 502 -18.31 -19.41 8.08
C ALA A 502 -19.64 -19.08 8.79
N HIS A 503 -20.01 -19.80 9.87
CA HIS A 503 -21.32 -19.66 10.53
C HIS A 503 -21.70 -18.23 10.92
N ARG A 504 -20.71 -17.35 11.18
CA ARG A 504 -20.96 -15.95 11.52
C ARG A 504 -21.70 -15.22 10.41
N LEU A 505 -21.44 -15.52 9.14
CA LEU A 505 -22.14 -14.92 7.99
C LEU A 505 -23.65 -15.20 8.03
N HIS A 506 -24.05 -16.39 8.49
CA HIS A 506 -25.46 -16.77 8.66
C HIS A 506 -26.15 -16.10 9.85
N THR A 507 -25.39 -15.47 10.75
CA THR A 507 -25.92 -14.72 11.90
C THR A 507 -25.98 -13.21 11.68
N VAL A 508 -25.47 -12.73 10.55
CA VAL A 508 -25.46 -11.31 10.22
C VAL A 508 -26.90 -10.83 9.99
N LYS A 509 -27.22 -9.67 10.56
CA LYS A 509 -28.51 -9.01 10.31
C LYS A 509 -28.53 -8.46 8.88
N LEU A 510 -29.23 -9.17 8.00
CA LEU A 510 -29.36 -8.78 6.60
C LEU A 510 -30.20 -7.49 6.44
N PRO A 511 -30.00 -6.74 5.34
CA PRO A 511 -30.83 -5.60 5.01
C PRO A 511 -32.32 -5.97 4.90
N ALA A 512 -33.22 -5.06 5.29
CA ALA A 512 -34.67 -5.32 5.34
C ALA A 512 -35.27 -5.80 4.00
N TRP A 513 -34.69 -5.41 2.87
CA TRP A 513 -35.13 -5.84 1.53
C TRP A 513 -34.77 -7.30 1.21
N CYS A 514 -33.94 -7.98 2.04
CA CYS A 514 -33.77 -9.42 1.99
C CYS A 514 -35.03 -10.17 2.48
N GLY A 515 -35.87 -9.55 3.32
CA GLY A 515 -37.04 -10.22 3.91
C GLY A 515 -36.63 -11.36 4.85
N GLU A 516 -37.34 -12.49 4.79
CA GLU A 516 -37.06 -13.71 5.58
C GLU A 516 -36.03 -14.65 4.93
N ARG A 517 -35.44 -14.24 3.80
CA ARG A 517 -34.42 -15.05 3.11
C ARG A 517 -33.16 -15.16 3.97
N ASP A 518 -32.53 -16.32 3.93
CA ASP A 518 -31.19 -16.49 4.49
C ASP A 518 -30.14 -15.72 3.66
N PHE A 519 -28.92 -15.72 4.19
CA PHE A 519 -27.76 -15.06 3.59
C PHE A 519 -27.56 -15.50 2.12
N THR A 520 -27.50 -16.81 1.87
CA THR A 520 -27.25 -17.38 0.55
C THR A 520 -28.34 -17.01 -0.45
N ALA A 521 -29.61 -17.14 -0.07
CA ALA A 521 -30.77 -16.85 -0.91
C ALA A 521 -30.93 -15.34 -1.16
N CYS A 522 -30.57 -14.48 -0.21
CA CYS A 522 -30.57 -13.03 -0.46
C CYS A 522 -29.46 -12.64 -1.45
N THR A 523 -28.24 -13.13 -1.25
CA THR A 523 -27.08 -12.83 -2.10
C THR A 523 -27.32 -13.28 -3.54
N ARG A 524 -27.67 -14.55 -3.77
CA ARG A 524 -28.01 -15.04 -5.11
C ARG A 524 -29.19 -14.30 -5.73
N GLY A 525 -30.16 -13.94 -4.90
CA GLY A 525 -31.33 -13.18 -5.34
C GLY A 525 -30.98 -11.81 -5.90
N VAL A 526 -30.07 -11.06 -5.25
CA VAL A 526 -29.65 -9.73 -5.74
C VAL A 526 -28.75 -9.81 -6.98
N MET A 527 -27.89 -10.84 -7.06
CA MET A 527 -27.00 -11.06 -8.21
C MET A 527 -27.81 -11.36 -9.48
N ALA A 528 -28.92 -12.08 -9.35
CA ALA A 528 -29.82 -12.41 -10.46
C ALA A 528 -30.70 -11.25 -10.93
N GLU A 529 -30.69 -10.09 -10.26
CA GLU A 529 -31.51 -8.95 -10.66
C GLU A 529 -30.93 -8.24 -11.90
N HIS A 530 -31.83 -7.76 -12.76
CA HIS A 530 -31.48 -6.98 -13.93
C HIS A 530 -32.03 -5.56 -13.84
N ALA A 531 -31.29 -4.62 -14.41
CA ALA A 531 -31.68 -3.22 -14.51
C ALA A 531 -31.70 -2.77 -15.97
N ASP A 532 -32.76 -2.08 -16.33
CA ASP A 532 -33.13 -1.64 -17.67
C ASP A 532 -33.03 -0.11 -17.82
N SER A 533 -33.30 0.63 -16.73
CA SER A 533 -33.10 2.09 -16.65
C SER A 533 -31.84 2.48 -15.85
N PHE A 534 -31.38 3.73 -16.03
CA PHE A 534 -30.26 4.27 -15.23
C PHE A 534 -30.58 4.26 -13.72
N ALA A 535 -31.76 4.77 -13.33
CA ALA A 535 -32.20 4.75 -11.94
C ALA A 535 -32.28 3.32 -11.35
N ALA A 536 -32.69 2.34 -12.16
CA ALA A 536 -32.67 0.93 -11.76
C ALA A 536 -31.24 0.41 -11.55
N HIS A 537 -30.28 0.77 -12.42
CA HIS A 537 -28.87 0.40 -12.23
C HIS A 537 -28.30 1.00 -10.95
N VAL A 538 -28.53 2.28 -10.70
CA VAL A 538 -28.09 2.92 -9.46
C VAL A 538 -28.66 2.20 -8.23
N LYS A 539 -29.98 1.89 -8.23
CA LYS A 539 -30.62 1.16 -7.13
C LYS A 539 -30.10 -0.27 -6.95
N LEU A 540 -29.79 -0.97 -8.04
CA LEU A 540 -29.23 -2.31 -8.00
C LEU A 540 -27.80 -2.32 -7.47
N PHE A 541 -26.93 -1.45 -8.01
CA PHE A 541 -25.57 -1.24 -7.53
C PHE A 541 -25.54 -1.03 -6.02
N ARG A 542 -26.38 -0.12 -5.49
CA ARG A 542 -26.42 0.18 -4.05
C ARG A 542 -26.77 -1.03 -3.19
N ARG A 543 -27.67 -1.89 -3.65
CA ARG A 543 -28.04 -3.11 -2.90
C ARG A 543 -26.90 -4.13 -2.90
N LYS A 544 -26.23 -4.31 -4.05
CA LYS A 544 -25.03 -5.16 -4.16
C LYS A 544 -23.90 -4.62 -3.27
N ALA A 545 -23.60 -3.32 -3.34
CA ALA A 545 -22.57 -2.65 -2.54
C ALA A 545 -22.87 -2.74 -1.03
N ALA A 546 -24.12 -2.55 -0.63
CA ALA A 546 -24.52 -2.67 0.78
C ALA A 546 -24.33 -4.09 1.33
N LEU A 547 -24.61 -5.13 0.54
CA LEU A 547 -24.32 -6.51 0.95
C LEU A 547 -22.82 -6.80 0.98
N ALA A 548 -22.08 -6.42 -0.07
CA ALA A 548 -20.64 -6.60 -0.13
C ALA A 548 -19.93 -5.93 1.05
N ALA A 549 -20.31 -4.69 1.38
CA ALA A 549 -19.78 -3.96 2.52
C ALA A 549 -20.09 -4.66 3.85
N LEU A 550 -21.35 -5.08 4.03
CA LEU A 550 -21.80 -5.81 5.22
C LEU A 550 -21.00 -7.10 5.42
N PHE A 551 -20.81 -7.89 4.36
CA PHE A 551 -20.04 -9.13 4.48
C PHE A 551 -18.57 -8.84 4.72
N ASN A 552 -17.98 -7.85 4.03
CA ASN A 552 -16.58 -7.48 4.24
C ASN A 552 -16.29 -7.06 5.70
N GLU A 553 -17.23 -6.34 6.35
CA GLU A 553 -17.11 -6.00 7.78
C GLU A 553 -17.11 -7.21 8.71
N HIS A 554 -17.83 -8.28 8.34
CA HIS A 554 -17.99 -9.50 9.13
C HIS A 554 -17.02 -10.63 8.76
N LEU A 555 -16.28 -10.50 7.65
CA LEU A 555 -15.17 -11.41 7.35
C LEU A 555 -14.13 -11.39 8.48
N ASP A 556 -13.94 -10.25 9.14
CA ASP A 556 -13.05 -10.09 10.29
C ASP A 556 -13.43 -10.96 11.50
N ASP A 557 -14.73 -11.28 11.65
CA ASP A 557 -15.26 -12.13 12.73
C ASP A 557 -14.99 -13.63 12.52
N LEU A 558 -14.51 -14.02 11.33
CA LEU A 558 -14.09 -15.38 11.02
C LEU A 558 -12.68 -15.63 11.57
N THR A 559 -12.62 -15.97 12.85
CA THR A 559 -11.35 -16.05 13.61
C THR A 559 -10.75 -17.45 13.67
N SER A 560 -11.41 -18.47 13.12
CA SER A 560 -10.83 -19.82 13.12
C SER A 560 -9.56 -19.85 12.27
N HIS A 561 -8.59 -20.66 12.70
CA HIS A 561 -7.31 -20.80 12.00
C HIS A 561 -7.51 -21.16 10.53
N ARG A 562 -8.45 -22.07 10.26
CA ARG A 562 -8.81 -22.50 8.91
C ARG A 562 -9.37 -21.36 8.06
N ALA A 563 -10.29 -20.56 8.61
CA ALA A 563 -10.87 -19.42 7.88
C ALA A 563 -9.84 -18.35 7.53
N ARG A 564 -8.96 -18.01 8.48
CA ARG A 564 -7.85 -17.07 8.25
C ARG A 564 -6.90 -17.57 7.17
N ALA A 565 -6.47 -18.83 7.28
CA ALA A 565 -5.60 -19.47 6.29
C ALA A 565 -6.24 -19.49 4.89
N TYR A 566 -7.53 -19.80 4.79
CA TYR A 566 -8.29 -19.76 3.54
C TYR A 566 -8.26 -18.37 2.88
N MET A 567 -8.62 -17.32 3.63
CA MET A 567 -8.63 -15.95 3.11
C MET A 567 -7.23 -15.49 2.68
N THR A 568 -6.19 -15.76 3.49
CA THR A 568 -4.80 -15.46 3.15
C THR A 568 -4.34 -16.21 1.89
N CYS A 569 -4.70 -17.49 1.75
CA CYS A 569 -4.37 -18.29 0.57
C CYS A 569 -5.02 -17.73 -0.70
N ARG A 570 -6.35 -17.49 -0.69
CA ARG A 570 -7.08 -16.94 -1.83
C ARG A 570 -6.53 -15.58 -2.26
N ALA A 571 -6.19 -14.70 -1.32
CA ALA A 571 -5.57 -13.42 -1.65
C ALA A 571 -4.23 -13.59 -2.40
N ALA A 572 -3.36 -14.47 -1.91
CA ALA A 572 -2.05 -14.71 -2.52
C ALA A 572 -2.15 -15.38 -3.90
N LEU A 573 -3.05 -16.38 -4.06
CA LEU A 573 -3.28 -17.05 -5.34
C LEU A 573 -3.89 -16.09 -6.37
N ALA A 574 -4.93 -15.34 -6.01
CA ALA A 574 -5.55 -14.39 -6.93
C ALA A 574 -4.58 -13.30 -7.41
N ALA A 575 -3.69 -12.80 -6.54
CA ALA A 575 -2.63 -11.86 -6.97
C ALA A 575 -1.65 -12.51 -7.95
N LYS A 576 -1.32 -13.80 -7.77
CA LYS A 576 -0.48 -14.56 -8.71
C LYS A 576 -1.18 -14.76 -10.05
N ASP A 577 -2.46 -15.11 -10.03
CA ASP A 577 -3.25 -15.36 -11.24
C ASP A 577 -3.46 -14.07 -12.02
N ASP A 578 -3.71 -12.95 -11.34
CA ASP A 578 -3.76 -11.63 -11.97
C ASP A 578 -2.43 -11.25 -12.63
N PHE A 579 -1.33 -11.58 -11.95
CA PHE A 579 0.00 -11.40 -12.50
C PHE A 579 0.22 -12.27 -13.74
N ASP A 580 -0.13 -13.55 -13.72
CA ASP A 580 0.09 -14.43 -14.88
C ASP A 580 -0.83 -14.11 -16.06
N ALA A 581 -2.05 -13.64 -15.79
CA ALA A 581 -3.02 -13.27 -16.81
C ALA A 581 -2.70 -11.93 -17.48
N THR A 582 -1.72 -11.16 -16.99
CA THR A 582 -1.35 -9.87 -17.55
C THR A 582 -0.08 -9.99 -18.41
N PRO A 583 -0.12 -9.67 -19.72
CA PRO A 583 1.02 -9.84 -20.61
C PRO A 583 2.25 -9.01 -20.22
N ASP A 584 3.45 -9.60 -20.32
CA ASP A 584 4.74 -8.94 -20.01
C ASP A 584 5.00 -7.65 -20.80
N GLU A 585 4.44 -7.54 -22.01
CA GLU A 585 4.56 -6.34 -22.86
C GLU A 585 3.85 -5.11 -22.27
N ARG A 586 2.93 -5.31 -21.32
CA ARG A 586 2.18 -4.21 -20.68
C ARG A 586 2.96 -3.47 -19.61
N ASN A 587 3.97 -4.12 -19.01
CA ASN A 587 4.83 -3.47 -18.03
C ASN A 587 6.26 -4.00 -18.16
N ALA A 588 7.11 -3.10 -18.66
CA ALA A 588 8.51 -3.37 -18.95
C ALA A 588 9.31 -3.83 -17.74
N ASN A 589 8.82 -3.66 -16.50
CA ASN A 589 9.52 -4.04 -15.27
C ASN A 589 9.10 -5.41 -14.70
N ARG A 590 8.20 -6.14 -15.39
CA ARG A 590 7.69 -7.45 -14.93
C ARG A 590 8.57 -8.64 -15.29
N GLY A 591 8.46 -9.69 -14.49
CA GLY A 591 9.02 -11.01 -14.76
C GLY A 591 10.18 -11.37 -13.83
N GLU A 592 10.32 -12.67 -13.58
CA GLU A 592 11.30 -13.18 -12.61
C GLU A 592 12.75 -12.82 -13.00
N GLN A 593 13.08 -12.82 -14.29
CA GLN A 593 14.43 -12.47 -14.74
C GLN A 593 14.82 -11.02 -14.38
N LYS A 594 13.86 -10.09 -14.46
CA LYS A 594 14.07 -8.69 -14.08
C LYS A 594 14.22 -8.57 -12.56
N ARG A 595 13.40 -9.27 -11.78
CA ARG A 595 13.57 -9.39 -10.32
C ARG A 595 14.92 -9.98 -9.92
N LYS A 596 15.40 -10.99 -10.62
CA LYS A 596 16.76 -11.55 -10.44
C LYS A 596 17.84 -10.52 -10.74
N ALA A 597 17.69 -9.73 -11.80
CA ALA A 597 18.60 -8.65 -12.15
C ALA A 597 18.61 -7.52 -11.09
N GLU A 598 17.47 -7.23 -10.48
CA GLU A 598 17.32 -6.30 -9.33
C GLU A 598 17.68 -6.95 -7.98
N GLN A 599 18.21 -8.18 -7.99
CA GLN A 599 18.64 -8.94 -6.82
C GLN A 599 17.52 -9.17 -5.78
N PHE A 600 16.25 -9.22 -6.19
CA PHE A 600 15.09 -9.42 -5.31
C PHE A 600 15.25 -10.62 -4.35
N PHE A 601 15.77 -11.75 -4.82
CA PHE A 601 15.94 -12.94 -4.00
C PHE A 601 17.16 -12.92 -3.06
N ARG A 602 17.99 -11.88 -3.10
CA ARG A 602 19.14 -11.74 -2.19
C ARG A 602 18.63 -11.54 -0.75
N ILE A 603 19.25 -12.26 0.19
CA ILE A 603 18.86 -12.24 1.61
C ILE A 603 19.78 -11.39 2.49
N GLU A 604 21.02 -11.16 2.07
CA GLU A 604 21.92 -10.30 2.83
C GLU A 604 22.93 -9.61 1.93
N THR A 605 23.34 -8.43 2.35
CA THR A 605 24.49 -7.73 1.77
C THR A 605 25.01 -6.68 2.73
N SER A 606 26.25 -6.25 2.52
CA SER A 606 26.88 -5.21 3.32
C SER A 606 27.35 -4.03 2.48
N VAL A 607 27.44 -2.88 3.15
CA VAL A 607 27.97 -1.63 2.62
C VAL A 607 29.06 -1.09 3.54
N GLY A 608 30.12 -0.53 2.95
CA GLY A 608 31.20 0.13 3.67
C GLY A 608 31.15 1.65 3.51
N MET A 609 32.23 2.33 3.90
CA MET A 609 32.36 3.77 3.70
C MET A 609 32.65 4.15 2.24
N ASP A 610 33.21 3.23 1.45
CA ASP A 610 33.70 3.45 0.08
C ASP A 610 33.03 2.56 -0.97
#